data_AF-A0A0F9ATY2-F1
#
_entry.id   AF-A0A0F9ATY2-F1
#
_cell.length_a   1.000
_cell.length_b   1.000
_cell.length_c   1.000
_cell.angle_alpha   90.00
_cell.angle_beta   90.00
_cell.angle_gamma   90.00
#
_symmetry.space_group_name_H-M   'P 1'
#
loop_
_entity.id
_entity.type
_entity.pdbx_description
1 polymer ?
#
loop_
_entity_poly.entity_id
_entity_poly.type
_entity_poly.pdbx_seq_one_letter_code
_entity_poly.pdbx_strand_id
1 'polypeptide(L)'
;MAKRIIKFTPIAASVALTLGLTGCGSDNDNNKYTPDPVTVYTSEVSTNFNTQVSGKAVKGSLMNAVVTVSTLNDAGESVPVAFRLEAAADASYAAESTTSQADADAKALAMLTAANPADVITSATGGYSIYLEDGFTGPLYITVSTSKEGDDSMVKCDAFTGCGAYGSAPEVSDVAGMVNNGDSAIDFGEWYKDDLELQVVKFIQAPSPVAASVRGINFAEGDGTGVEQYFANVTLYTSIAAKMLLDGAKDGSAVSDEAVAAASLKTLIQILGPEAAIKAAALLGDVSLGGAVDFSDIGDGDSLDAGTLALVQTAVSLQSVAGAGANGSLKELIASLSAAVKEGKVSNSDNDIVQKIAAELQKAVENTSLIFAAVVTGEGVDEAFAKVAENLGITDVDAIAKLRDKATKAVQKVQEKAKNK
;
A
#
# COMPACT_ATOMS: atom_id res chain seq x y z
N MET A 1 -24.46 -33.33 -10.39
CA MET A 1 -24.28 -33.87 -9.02
C MET A 1 -23.06 -33.16 -8.43
N ALA A 2 -23.05 -32.40 -7.34
CA ALA A 2 -24.04 -31.96 -6.36
C ALA A 2 -23.69 -30.51 -5.95
N LYS A 3 -24.69 -29.64 -5.75
CA LYS A 3 -24.52 -28.29 -5.21
C LYS A 3 -24.04 -28.38 -3.75
N ARG A 4 -22.84 -27.89 -3.44
CA ARG A 4 -22.42 -27.64 -2.05
C ARG A 4 -22.94 -26.28 -1.63
N ILE A 5 -24.04 -26.29 -0.90
CA ILE A 5 -24.54 -25.16 -0.13
C ILE A 5 -23.65 -25.07 1.11
N ILE A 6 -22.84 -24.02 1.24
CA ILE A 6 -22.15 -23.69 2.49
C ILE A 6 -23.22 -23.04 3.38
N LYS A 7 -23.78 -23.83 4.29
CA LYS A 7 -24.67 -23.32 5.34
C LYS A 7 -23.80 -22.68 6.40
N PHE A 8 -24.01 -21.39 6.66
CA PHE A 8 -23.52 -20.75 7.88
C PHE A 8 -24.10 -21.50 9.09
N THR A 9 -23.20 -22.05 9.91
CA THR A 9 -23.54 -22.64 11.20
C THR A 9 -23.87 -21.47 12.14
N PRO A 10 -25.07 -21.39 12.73
CA PRO A 10 -25.29 -20.44 13.81
C PRO A 10 -24.41 -20.88 14.98
N ILE A 11 -23.59 -19.97 15.50
CA ILE A 11 -22.90 -20.16 16.77
C ILE A 11 -24.02 -20.24 17.82
N ALA A 12 -24.39 -21.46 18.20
CA ALA A 12 -25.19 -21.71 19.38
C ALA A 12 -24.35 -21.29 20.59
N ALA A 13 -24.50 -20.02 21.00
CA ALA A 13 -24.06 -19.56 22.30
C ALA A 13 -24.81 -20.39 23.35
N SER A 14 -24.16 -21.44 23.81
CA SER A 14 -24.63 -22.25 24.93
C SER A 14 -24.54 -21.36 26.17
N VAL A 15 -25.64 -20.70 26.51
CA VAL A 15 -25.80 -20.04 27.80
C VAL A 15 -25.82 -21.15 28.85
N ALA A 16 -24.65 -21.44 29.41
CA ALA A 16 -24.54 -22.23 30.62
C ALA A 16 -25.15 -21.39 31.76
N LEU A 17 -26.43 -21.62 32.01
CA LEU A 17 -27.16 -21.08 33.15
C LEU A 17 -26.56 -21.70 34.42
N THR A 18 -25.55 -21.07 35.00
CA THR A 18 -25.06 -21.39 36.35
C THR A 18 -26.10 -20.91 37.36
N LEU A 19 -27.17 -21.68 37.51
CA LEU A 19 -28.05 -21.59 38.66
C LEU A 19 -27.22 -21.94 39.91
N GLY A 20 -26.90 -20.93 40.70
CA GLY A 20 -26.33 -21.11 42.04
C GLY A 20 -27.27 -21.95 42.89
N LEU A 21 -26.99 -23.24 42.99
CA LEU A 21 -27.55 -24.13 43.99
C LEU A 21 -26.94 -23.76 45.35
N THR A 22 -27.55 -22.82 46.06
CA THR A 22 -27.48 -22.75 47.52
C THR A 22 -28.84 -23.14 48.08
N GLY A 23 -29.00 -24.42 48.38
CA GLY A 23 -30.14 -24.92 49.15
C GLY A 23 -29.96 -24.63 50.65
N CYS A 24 -31.02 -24.13 51.29
CA CYS A 24 -31.62 -24.63 52.54
C CYS A 24 -32.44 -23.51 53.21
N GLY A 25 -33.75 -23.68 53.23
CA GLY A 25 -34.65 -22.81 53.98
C GLY A 25 -36.09 -23.16 53.67
N SER A 26 -36.67 -24.04 54.46
CA SER A 26 -38.11 -24.29 54.50
C SER A 26 -38.84 -22.99 54.78
N ASP A 27 -39.53 -22.43 53.80
CA ASP A 27 -40.71 -21.62 54.09
C ASP A 27 -41.80 -21.80 53.04
N ASN A 28 -43.00 -22.01 53.55
CA ASN A 28 -44.17 -22.49 52.84
C ASN A 28 -45.00 -21.30 52.33
N ASP A 29 -44.37 -20.46 51.51
CA ASP A 29 -45.07 -19.37 50.82
C ASP A 29 -45.07 -19.67 49.33
N ASN A 30 -46.27 -19.71 48.77
CA ASN A 30 -46.58 -19.95 47.36
C ASN A 30 -46.12 -18.79 46.44
N ASN A 31 -45.02 -18.13 46.80
CA ASN A 31 -44.46 -16.98 46.11
C ASN A 31 -43.53 -17.49 45.01
N LYS A 32 -44.15 -17.88 43.90
CA LYS A 32 -43.46 -18.23 42.66
C LYS A 32 -42.76 -16.97 42.15
N TYR A 33 -41.52 -16.75 42.58
CA TYR A 33 -40.68 -15.69 42.01
C TYR A 33 -40.51 -15.99 40.52
N THR A 34 -41.25 -15.26 39.70
CA THR A 34 -41.10 -15.30 38.26
C THR A 34 -40.14 -14.16 37.95
N PRO A 35 -38.88 -14.43 37.56
CA PRO A 35 -37.97 -13.35 37.22
C PRO A 35 -38.60 -12.49 36.13
N ASP A 36 -38.53 -11.17 36.31
CA ASP A 36 -39.09 -10.24 35.34
C ASP A 36 -38.45 -10.50 33.96
N PRO A 37 -39.23 -10.45 32.87
CA PRO A 37 -38.68 -10.62 31.53
C PRO A 37 -37.62 -9.55 31.28
N VAL A 38 -36.41 -9.99 30.95
CA VAL A 38 -35.31 -9.08 30.57
C VAL A 38 -35.70 -8.41 29.26
N THR A 39 -35.77 -7.08 29.26
CA THR A 39 -35.94 -6.31 28.02
C THR A 39 -34.72 -6.52 27.13
N VAL A 40 -34.96 -7.02 25.92
CA VAL A 40 -33.93 -7.18 24.88
C VAL A 40 -34.18 -6.13 23.81
N TYR A 41 -33.15 -5.32 23.55
CA TYR A 41 -33.07 -4.36 22.47
C TYR A 41 -32.35 -5.02 21.29
N THR A 42 -32.89 -4.86 20.08
CA THR A 42 -32.33 -5.40 18.84
C THR A 42 -31.99 -4.25 17.92
N SER A 43 -30.84 -4.33 17.24
CA SER A 43 -30.46 -3.39 16.19
C SER A 43 -29.86 -4.13 15.01
N GLU A 44 -30.01 -3.55 13.82
CA GLU A 44 -29.49 -4.10 12.58
C GLU A 44 -28.91 -2.96 11.72
N VAL A 45 -27.69 -3.14 11.24
CA VAL A 45 -27.05 -2.26 10.27
C VAL A 45 -26.96 -3.01 8.94
N SER A 46 -27.60 -2.47 7.91
CA SER A 46 -27.50 -2.98 6.53
C SER A 46 -26.70 -1.99 5.69
N THR A 47 -25.72 -2.50 4.94
CA THR A 47 -24.86 -1.67 4.09
C THR A 47 -24.34 -2.43 2.86
N ASN A 48 -23.71 -1.69 1.95
CA ASN A 48 -23.10 -2.20 0.73
C ASN A 48 -21.62 -1.84 0.68
N PHE A 49 -20.84 -2.66 -0.01
CA PHE A 49 -19.41 -2.49 -0.25
C PHE A 49 -19.12 -2.50 -1.75
N ASN A 50 -19.25 -1.36 -2.42
CA ASN A 50 -19.05 -1.20 -3.86
C ASN A 50 -18.02 -0.13 -4.23
N THR A 51 -17.35 0.51 -3.25
CA THR A 51 -16.24 1.44 -3.54
C THR A 51 -14.93 0.67 -3.54
N GLN A 52 -14.41 0.36 -4.72
CA GLN A 52 -13.16 -0.39 -4.85
C GLN A 52 -11.96 0.54 -4.68
N VAL A 53 -11.05 0.18 -3.79
CA VAL A 53 -9.72 0.80 -3.69
C VAL A 53 -8.68 -0.26 -4.02
N SER A 54 -7.91 -0.02 -5.07
CA SER A 54 -6.87 -0.94 -5.53
C SER A 54 -5.53 -0.24 -5.63
N GLY A 55 -4.45 -0.99 -5.51
CA GLY A 55 -3.11 -0.45 -5.59
C GLY A 55 -2.05 -1.53 -5.62
N LYS A 56 -0.81 -1.11 -5.82
CA LYS A 56 0.36 -1.95 -5.73
C LYS A 56 1.34 -1.36 -4.71
N ALA A 57 1.83 -2.21 -3.83
CA ALA A 57 2.88 -1.87 -2.88
C ALA A 57 4.25 -2.12 -3.51
N VAL A 58 4.96 -1.04 -3.86
CA VAL A 58 6.19 -1.11 -4.63
C VAL A 58 7.28 -0.24 -4.02
N LYS A 59 8.35 -0.92 -3.62
CA LYS A 59 9.65 -0.34 -3.28
C LYS A 59 10.80 -1.24 -3.78
N GLY A 60 10.51 -2.20 -4.66
CA GLY A 60 10.67 -3.65 -4.45
C GLY A 60 9.27 -4.23 -4.30
N SER A 61 8.73 -5.00 -5.25
CA SER A 61 7.40 -5.63 -5.06
C SER A 61 7.33 -6.30 -3.69
N LEU A 62 6.26 -6.04 -2.94
CA LEU A 62 6.08 -6.64 -1.61
C LEU A 62 5.14 -7.83 -1.73
N MET A 63 5.63 -9.04 -1.52
CA MET A 63 4.83 -10.27 -1.59
C MET A 63 4.34 -10.64 -0.21
N ASN A 64 3.10 -11.13 -0.10
CA ASN A 64 2.48 -11.58 1.15
C ASN A 64 2.59 -10.53 2.28
N ALA A 65 2.68 -9.26 1.92
CA ALA A 65 2.85 -8.17 2.86
C ALA A 65 1.51 -7.83 3.47
N VAL A 66 1.49 -7.62 4.79
CA VAL A 66 0.25 -7.37 5.54
C VAL A 66 -0.29 -5.99 5.18
N VAL A 67 -1.55 -5.93 4.77
CA VAL A 67 -2.28 -4.72 4.44
C VAL A 67 -3.20 -4.36 5.61
N THR A 68 -3.05 -3.16 6.14
CA THR A 68 -3.94 -2.62 7.18
C THR A 68 -4.61 -1.35 6.68
N VAL A 69 -5.87 -1.17 7.06
CA VAL A 69 -6.74 -0.09 6.58
C VAL A 69 -7.32 0.66 7.77
N SER A 70 -7.12 1.97 7.81
CA SER A 70 -7.65 2.82 8.87
C SER A 70 -8.08 4.19 8.34
N THR A 71 -8.77 4.96 9.19
CA THR A 71 -9.09 6.38 9.00
C THR A 71 -8.74 7.15 10.26
N LEU A 72 -8.90 8.47 10.25
CA LEU A 72 -8.82 9.29 11.46
C LEU A 72 -10.22 9.65 11.94
N ASN A 73 -10.44 9.54 13.25
CA ASN A 73 -11.63 10.11 13.87
C ASN A 73 -11.50 11.65 14.02
N ASP A 74 -12.55 12.31 14.50
CA ASP A 74 -12.56 13.76 14.73
C ASP A 74 -11.49 14.24 15.73
N ALA A 75 -10.98 13.34 16.57
CA ALA A 75 -9.88 13.61 17.51
C ALA A 75 -8.49 13.44 16.89
N GLY A 76 -8.40 13.07 15.60
CA GLY A 76 -7.14 12.80 14.91
C GLY A 76 -6.50 11.45 15.28
N GLU A 77 -7.27 10.54 15.90
CA GLU A 77 -6.82 9.20 16.27
C GLU A 77 -7.13 8.19 15.17
N SER A 78 -6.22 7.22 14.97
CA SER A 78 -6.42 6.15 13.99
C SER A 78 -7.49 5.17 14.45
N VAL A 79 -8.51 4.96 13.62
CA VAL A 79 -9.63 4.04 13.87
C VAL A 79 -9.82 3.10 12.67
N PRO A 80 -10.27 1.85 12.89
CA PRO A 80 -10.47 0.89 11.81
C PRO A 80 -11.62 1.33 10.88
N VAL A 81 -11.47 1.03 9.60
CA VAL A 81 -12.52 1.21 8.57
C VAL A 81 -13.11 -0.13 8.22
N ALA A 82 -14.42 -0.22 7.98
CA ALA A 82 -15.05 -1.44 7.50
C ALA A 82 -14.69 -1.66 6.01
N PHE A 83 -14.17 -2.83 5.66
CA PHE A 83 -13.82 -3.16 4.27
C PHE A 83 -13.94 -4.67 3.98
N ARG A 84 -14.09 -5.03 2.70
CA ARG A 84 -14.18 -6.41 2.21
C ARG A 84 -13.16 -6.68 1.10
N LEU A 85 -12.90 -7.95 0.78
CA LEU A 85 -12.01 -8.34 -0.32
C LEU A 85 -12.74 -8.50 -1.65
N GLU A 86 -14.07 -8.53 -1.61
CA GLU A 86 -14.95 -8.61 -2.77
C GLU A 86 -16.13 -7.66 -2.56
N ALA A 87 -16.74 -7.22 -3.66
CA ALA A 87 -17.95 -6.41 -3.60
C ALA A 87 -19.07 -7.18 -2.88
N ALA A 88 -19.79 -6.51 -1.98
CA ALA A 88 -20.85 -7.12 -1.19
C ALA A 88 -22.08 -6.22 -1.17
N ALA A 89 -23.23 -6.78 -1.53
CA ALA A 89 -24.52 -6.11 -1.45
C ALA A 89 -25.34 -6.68 -0.29
N ASP A 90 -26.17 -5.83 0.31
CA ASP A 90 -27.13 -6.17 1.36
C ASP A 90 -26.47 -6.87 2.57
N ALA A 91 -25.25 -6.43 2.93
CA ALA A 91 -24.55 -6.96 4.08
C ALA A 91 -25.22 -6.46 5.36
N SER A 92 -25.75 -7.39 6.16
CA SER A 92 -26.53 -7.09 7.36
C SER A 92 -25.84 -7.63 8.62
N TYR A 93 -25.79 -6.78 9.65
CA TYR A 93 -25.14 -7.05 10.93
C TYR A 93 -26.11 -6.72 12.06
N ALA A 94 -26.56 -7.75 12.76
CA ALA A 94 -27.53 -7.62 13.83
C ALA A 94 -26.88 -7.88 15.19
N ALA A 95 -27.23 -7.05 16.17
CA ALA A 95 -26.79 -7.20 17.55
C ALA A 95 -27.95 -7.03 18.54
N GLU A 96 -27.80 -7.67 19.69
CA GLU A 96 -28.74 -7.56 20.81
C GLU A 96 -28.06 -6.95 22.03
N SER A 97 -28.84 -6.21 22.80
CA SER A 97 -28.44 -5.67 24.10
C SER A 97 -29.55 -5.81 25.12
N THR A 98 -29.18 -6.07 26.37
CA THR A 98 -30.10 -6.04 27.52
C THR A 98 -30.02 -4.73 28.30
N THR A 99 -29.22 -3.75 27.85
CA THR A 99 -28.95 -2.51 28.61
C THR A 99 -29.69 -1.30 28.02
N SER A 100 -29.67 -1.12 26.70
CA SER A 100 -30.37 -0.03 26.01
C SER A 100 -30.39 -0.22 24.48
N GLN A 101 -31.24 0.56 23.79
CA GLN A 101 -31.22 0.62 22.32
C GLN A 101 -29.88 1.15 21.80
N ALA A 102 -29.32 2.19 22.42
CA ALA A 102 -28.04 2.77 22.01
C ALA A 102 -26.87 1.76 22.10
N ASP A 103 -26.90 0.84 23.07
CA ASP A 103 -25.91 -0.23 23.17
C ASP A 103 -26.10 -1.30 22.09
N ALA A 104 -27.35 -1.62 21.72
CA ALA A 104 -27.63 -2.50 20.58
C ALA A 104 -27.13 -1.88 19.26
N ASP A 105 -27.37 -0.59 19.06
CA ASP A 105 -26.92 0.16 17.87
C ASP A 105 -25.38 0.21 17.78
N ALA A 106 -24.71 0.51 18.89
CA ALA A 106 -23.24 0.53 18.94
C ALA A 106 -22.62 -0.85 18.68
N LYS A 107 -23.23 -1.93 19.19
CA LYS A 107 -22.78 -3.30 18.93
C LYS A 107 -22.98 -3.72 17.48
N ALA A 108 -24.12 -3.36 16.88
CA ALA A 108 -24.38 -3.65 15.47
C ALA A 108 -23.37 -2.92 14.57
N LEU A 109 -23.02 -1.67 14.90
CA LEU A 109 -21.98 -0.92 14.18
C LEU A 109 -20.57 -1.51 14.40
N ALA A 110 -20.24 -1.97 15.60
CA ALA A 110 -18.96 -2.63 15.89
C ALA A 110 -18.80 -3.96 15.12
N MET A 111 -19.89 -4.65 14.80
CA MET A 111 -19.85 -5.85 13.97
C MET A 111 -19.40 -5.57 12.53
N LEU A 112 -19.62 -4.35 12.03
CA LEU A 112 -19.22 -3.95 10.68
C LEU A 112 -17.71 -4.06 10.46
N THR A 113 -16.93 -3.52 11.41
CA THR A 113 -15.46 -3.55 11.42
C THR A 113 -14.92 -4.86 11.96
N ALA A 114 -15.61 -5.51 12.92
CA ALA A 114 -15.21 -6.84 13.40
C ALA A 114 -15.32 -7.93 12.34
N ALA A 115 -16.18 -7.74 11.33
CA ALA A 115 -16.29 -8.62 10.17
C ALA A 115 -15.25 -8.33 9.07
N ASN A 116 -14.28 -7.44 9.31
CA ASN A 116 -13.14 -7.29 8.41
C ASN A 116 -12.34 -8.60 8.33
N PRO A 117 -11.75 -8.91 7.17
CA PRO A 117 -10.84 -10.05 7.03
C PRO A 117 -9.69 -9.95 8.04
N ALA A 118 -9.38 -11.07 8.69
CA ALA A 118 -8.29 -11.14 9.68
C ALA A 118 -6.91 -10.98 9.02
N ASP A 119 -6.73 -11.57 7.84
CA ASP A 119 -5.47 -11.56 7.10
C ASP A 119 -5.71 -10.97 5.71
N VAL A 120 -5.23 -9.75 5.51
CA VAL A 120 -5.18 -9.12 4.18
C VAL A 120 -3.72 -9.03 3.79
N ILE A 121 -3.37 -9.66 2.69
CA ILE A 121 -2.00 -9.67 2.18
C ILE A 121 -1.96 -9.26 0.72
N THR A 122 -0.83 -8.70 0.31
CA THR A 122 -0.56 -8.42 -1.10
C THR A 122 -0.35 -9.70 -1.91
N SER A 123 -0.64 -9.63 -3.21
CA SER A 123 -0.30 -10.69 -4.16
C SER A 123 1.21 -10.83 -4.35
N ALA A 124 1.65 -11.83 -5.11
CA ALA A 124 3.06 -12.01 -5.49
C ALA A 124 3.66 -10.82 -6.26
N THR A 125 2.81 -10.00 -6.89
CA THR A 125 3.22 -8.77 -7.58
C THR A 125 3.08 -7.53 -6.70
N GLY A 126 2.71 -7.66 -5.42
CA GLY A 126 2.46 -6.52 -4.54
C GLY A 126 1.09 -5.86 -4.71
N GLY A 127 0.22 -6.42 -5.54
CA GLY A 127 -1.13 -5.90 -5.76
C GLY A 127 -2.06 -6.18 -4.57
N TYR A 128 -2.96 -5.25 -4.28
CA TYR A 128 -4.06 -5.45 -3.33
C TYR A 128 -5.33 -4.77 -3.84
N SER A 129 -6.48 -5.24 -3.35
CA SER A 129 -7.78 -4.62 -3.60
C SER A 129 -8.65 -4.79 -2.37
N ILE A 130 -9.35 -3.73 -2.01
CA ILE A 130 -10.35 -3.71 -0.94
C ILE A 130 -11.61 -3.01 -1.44
N TYR A 131 -12.74 -3.31 -0.82
CA TYR A 131 -14.03 -2.69 -1.07
C TYR A 131 -14.50 -2.01 0.19
N LEU A 132 -14.68 -0.70 0.13
CA LEU A 132 -15.18 0.13 1.23
C LEU A 132 -16.70 0.20 1.19
N GLU A 133 -17.26 0.56 2.34
CA GLU A 133 -18.67 0.90 2.46
C GLU A 133 -19.06 2.05 1.51
N ASP A 134 -20.20 1.95 0.83
CA ASP A 134 -20.67 2.97 -0.14
C ASP A 134 -20.82 4.38 0.48
N GLY A 135 -21.07 4.45 1.79
CA GLY A 135 -21.19 5.70 2.54
C GLY A 135 -19.86 6.29 3.04
N PHE A 136 -18.73 5.61 2.85
CA PHE A 136 -17.45 6.08 3.36
C PHE A 136 -16.96 7.31 2.59
N THR A 137 -16.62 8.38 3.30
CA THR A 137 -15.97 9.57 2.76
C THR A 137 -14.91 10.07 3.73
N GLY A 138 -13.83 10.64 3.20
CA GLY A 138 -12.72 11.16 3.96
C GLY A 138 -11.42 10.40 3.72
N PRO A 139 -10.41 10.61 4.58
CA PRO A 139 -9.08 10.05 4.38
C PRO A 139 -9.04 8.56 4.73
N LEU A 140 -8.58 7.76 3.78
CA LEU A 140 -8.27 6.35 3.93
C LEU A 140 -6.75 6.18 4.02
N TYR A 141 -6.29 5.58 5.11
CA TYR A 141 -4.90 5.22 5.30
C TYR A 141 -4.75 3.73 5.01
N ILE A 142 -3.87 3.41 4.08
CA ILE A 142 -3.48 2.03 3.79
C ILE A 142 -2.01 1.89 4.12
N THR A 143 -1.70 0.94 5.00
CA THR A 143 -0.32 0.60 5.36
C THR A 143 -0.03 -0.82 4.91
N VAL A 144 1.07 -1.00 4.20
CA VAL A 144 1.55 -2.30 3.76
C VAL A 144 2.90 -2.56 4.43
N SER A 145 3.00 -3.69 5.13
CA SER A 145 4.15 -4.00 5.98
C SER A 145 4.72 -5.39 5.70
N THR A 146 6.04 -5.49 5.77
CA THR A 146 6.78 -6.75 5.79
C THR A 146 7.57 -6.87 7.09
N SER A 147 7.82 -8.10 7.50
CA SER A 147 8.59 -8.44 8.70
C SER A 147 9.76 -9.36 8.36
N LYS A 148 10.89 -9.15 9.05
CA LYS A 148 12.02 -10.09 9.04
C LYS A 148 11.68 -11.43 9.67
N GLU A 149 10.76 -11.43 10.63
CA GLU A 149 10.42 -12.60 11.45
C GLU A 149 8.90 -12.75 11.58
N GLY A 150 8.43 -14.00 11.67
CA GLY A 150 7.06 -14.30 12.09
C GLY A 150 5.98 -14.24 11.01
N ASP A 151 6.33 -13.94 9.76
CA ASP A 151 5.43 -14.04 8.60
C ASP A 151 6.14 -14.57 7.34
N ASP A 152 5.39 -14.71 6.23
CA ASP A 152 5.89 -15.12 4.92
C ASP A 152 6.07 -13.92 3.94
N SER A 153 6.06 -12.69 4.48
CA SER A 153 6.19 -11.48 3.68
C SER A 153 7.60 -11.31 3.15
N MET A 154 7.75 -10.83 1.91
CA MET A 154 9.08 -10.68 1.29
C MET A 154 9.19 -9.38 0.52
N VAL A 155 10.40 -8.85 0.47
CA VAL A 155 10.77 -7.69 -0.33
C VAL A 155 11.56 -8.15 -1.53
N LYS A 156 11.18 -7.71 -2.72
CA LYS A 156 11.98 -7.93 -3.93
C LYS A 156 13.11 -6.90 -4.01
N CYS A 157 14.31 -7.36 -4.34
CA CYS A 157 15.42 -6.47 -4.59
C CYS A 157 15.30 -5.86 -6.00
N ASP A 158 14.97 -4.57 -6.08
CA ASP A 158 14.96 -3.85 -7.35
C ASP A 158 16.29 -3.09 -7.58
N ALA A 159 17.23 -3.15 -6.63
CA ALA A 159 18.57 -2.58 -6.73
C ALA A 159 19.49 -3.38 -7.65
N PHE A 160 19.96 -2.73 -8.72
CA PHE A 160 20.94 -3.30 -9.65
C PHE A 160 22.31 -3.59 -9.03
N THR A 161 22.68 -2.85 -7.99
CA THR A 161 23.92 -3.07 -7.22
C THR A 161 23.74 -4.08 -6.09
N GLY A 162 22.57 -4.72 -6.02
CA GLY A 162 22.17 -5.59 -4.91
C GLY A 162 21.59 -4.83 -3.72
N CYS A 163 20.90 -5.58 -2.86
CA CYS A 163 20.19 -5.08 -1.67
C CYS A 163 20.88 -5.49 -0.36
N GLY A 164 22.17 -5.82 -0.42
CA GLY A 164 22.97 -6.25 0.72
C GLY A 164 23.27 -7.74 0.65
N ALA A 165 23.29 -8.40 1.81
CA ALA A 165 23.61 -9.81 1.92
C ALA A 165 22.62 -10.53 2.84
N TYR A 166 22.30 -11.78 2.51
CA TYR A 166 21.56 -12.69 3.37
C TYR A 166 22.36 -12.97 4.66
N GLY A 167 21.66 -13.08 5.79
CA GLY A 167 22.29 -13.54 7.04
C GLY A 167 22.87 -14.96 6.94
N SER A 168 22.28 -15.78 6.06
CA SER A 168 22.76 -17.11 5.66
C SER A 168 22.40 -17.33 4.20
N ALA A 169 23.33 -17.87 3.41
CA ALA A 169 23.09 -18.14 2.00
C ALA A 169 21.84 -19.02 1.82
N PRO A 170 20.80 -18.55 1.11
CA PRO A 170 19.63 -19.33 0.79
C PRO A 170 19.95 -20.49 -0.18
N GLU A 171 19.00 -21.41 -0.34
CA GLU A 171 19.10 -22.44 -1.38
C GLU A 171 18.88 -21.83 -2.76
N VAL A 172 19.58 -22.39 -3.76
CA VAL A 172 19.35 -22.04 -5.18
C VAL A 172 17.88 -22.33 -5.53
N SER A 173 17.21 -21.34 -6.10
CA SER A 173 15.82 -21.45 -6.54
C SER A 173 15.65 -20.87 -7.93
N ASP A 174 15.12 -21.68 -8.84
CA ASP A 174 14.73 -21.26 -10.19
C ASP A 174 13.20 -21.09 -10.31
N VAL A 175 12.48 -21.06 -9.18
CA VAL A 175 11.03 -20.89 -9.17
C VAL A 175 10.69 -19.52 -9.75
N ALA A 176 9.85 -19.50 -10.79
CA ALA A 176 9.39 -18.27 -11.40
C ALA A 176 8.75 -17.36 -10.34
N GLY A 177 9.33 -16.17 -10.15
CA GLY A 177 8.88 -15.23 -9.13
C GLY A 177 9.49 -15.42 -7.73
N MET A 178 10.40 -16.39 -7.51
CA MET A 178 11.20 -16.55 -6.29
C MET A 178 12.62 -17.04 -6.66
N VAL A 179 13.30 -16.28 -7.51
CA VAL A 179 14.63 -16.65 -8.01
C VAL A 179 15.69 -16.33 -6.97
N ASN A 180 16.61 -17.26 -6.76
CA ASN A 180 17.77 -17.07 -5.92
C ASN A 180 18.98 -17.87 -6.45
N ASN A 181 20.16 -17.25 -6.46
CA ASN A 181 21.39 -17.81 -7.03
C ASN A 181 22.20 -18.71 -6.07
N GLY A 182 21.78 -18.82 -4.81
CA GLY A 182 22.37 -19.65 -3.75
C GLY A 182 23.61 -19.07 -3.07
N ASP A 183 23.96 -17.81 -3.35
CA ASP A 183 25.06 -17.11 -2.68
C ASP A 183 24.56 -16.20 -1.54
N SER A 184 25.49 -15.52 -0.86
CA SER A 184 25.15 -14.65 0.26
C SER A 184 24.75 -13.24 -0.16
N ALA A 185 25.02 -12.80 -1.38
CA ALA A 185 24.61 -11.49 -1.88
C ALA A 185 23.11 -11.52 -2.24
N ILE A 186 22.42 -10.40 -2.00
CA ILE A 186 21.02 -10.23 -2.42
C ILE A 186 21.06 -9.48 -3.74
N ASP A 187 20.85 -10.20 -4.84
CA ASP A 187 20.95 -9.66 -6.19
C ASP A 187 19.63 -9.09 -6.73
N PHE A 188 19.74 -8.35 -7.84
CA PHE A 188 18.58 -7.80 -8.55
C PHE A 188 17.56 -8.87 -8.95
N GLY A 189 16.33 -8.70 -8.48
CA GLY A 189 15.18 -9.57 -8.71
C GLY A 189 15.03 -10.70 -7.68
N GLU A 190 15.95 -10.83 -6.73
CA GLU A 190 15.85 -11.80 -5.66
C GLU A 190 14.98 -11.30 -4.51
N TRP A 191 14.35 -12.24 -3.79
CA TRP A 191 13.50 -11.93 -2.65
C TRP A 191 14.27 -12.08 -1.34
N TYR A 192 14.04 -11.16 -0.43
CA TYR A 192 14.67 -11.15 0.88
C TYR A 192 13.71 -10.70 1.98
N LYS A 193 14.07 -11.01 3.22
CA LYS A 193 13.34 -10.64 4.42
C LYS A 193 13.82 -9.27 4.92
N ASP A 194 12.90 -8.33 5.08
CA ASP A 194 13.19 -7.02 5.67
C ASP A 194 11.98 -6.46 6.42
N ASP A 195 12.26 -5.58 7.37
CA ASP A 195 11.24 -4.84 8.10
C ASP A 195 10.97 -3.56 7.31
N LEU A 196 9.84 -3.53 6.60
CA LEU A 196 9.45 -2.39 5.80
C LEU A 196 8.00 -2.03 6.08
N GLU A 197 7.74 -0.74 6.16
CA GLU A 197 6.39 -0.20 6.28
C GLU A 197 6.25 0.92 5.26
N LEU A 198 5.31 0.74 4.34
CA LEU A 198 4.94 1.73 3.34
C LEU A 198 3.50 2.14 3.55
N GLN A 199 3.20 3.40 3.29
CA GLN A 199 1.91 4.00 3.58
C GLN A 199 1.40 4.80 2.38
N VAL A 200 0.08 4.93 2.29
CA VAL A 200 -0.59 5.87 1.40
C VAL A 200 -1.80 6.46 2.11
N VAL A 201 -2.08 7.72 1.79
CA VAL A 201 -3.33 8.38 2.17
C VAL A 201 -4.10 8.65 0.90
N LYS A 202 -5.31 8.07 0.81
CA LYS A 202 -6.24 8.31 -0.28
C LYS A 202 -7.46 9.05 0.26
N PHE A 203 -7.80 10.18 -0.34
CA PHE A 203 -9.03 10.88 0.02
C PHE A 203 -10.20 10.32 -0.80
N ILE A 204 -11.21 9.76 -0.13
CA ILE A 204 -12.43 9.25 -0.76
C ILE A 204 -13.47 10.38 -0.76
N GLN A 205 -13.83 10.84 -1.96
CA GLN A 205 -14.78 11.94 -2.10
C GLN A 205 -16.19 11.48 -1.77
N ALA A 206 -17.01 12.38 -1.25
CA ALA A 206 -18.44 12.09 -1.09
C ALA A 206 -19.07 11.88 -2.47
N PRO A 207 -19.98 10.90 -2.63
CA PRO A 207 -20.63 10.65 -3.91
C PRO A 207 -21.33 11.91 -4.40
N SER A 208 -20.94 12.39 -5.59
CA SER A 208 -21.56 13.57 -6.19
C SER A 208 -22.93 13.18 -6.76
N PRO A 209 -24.01 13.93 -6.45
CA PRO A 209 -25.33 13.69 -7.06
C PRO A 209 -25.35 13.98 -8.58
N VAL A 210 -24.22 14.36 -9.19
CA VAL A 210 -24.08 14.72 -10.60
C VAL A 210 -23.04 13.81 -11.29
N ALA A 211 -23.31 12.52 -11.38
CA ALA A 211 -22.55 11.60 -12.25
C ALA A 211 -23.45 10.97 -13.33
N ALA A 212 -24.24 11.81 -13.98
CA ALA A 212 -24.69 11.56 -15.35
C ALA A 212 -24.37 12.82 -16.16
N SER A 213 -23.30 12.76 -16.95
CA SER A 213 -22.89 13.77 -17.94
C SER A 213 -22.22 15.06 -17.46
N VAL A 214 -20.90 15.02 -17.23
CA VAL A 214 -20.02 16.15 -17.62
C VAL A 214 -18.74 15.56 -18.23
N ARG A 215 -18.53 15.81 -19.53
CA ARG A 215 -17.30 15.45 -20.25
C ARG A 215 -16.16 16.34 -19.78
N GLY A 216 -15.12 15.75 -19.21
CA GLY A 216 -13.86 16.41 -18.92
C GLY A 216 -12.75 15.38 -18.67
N ILE A 217 -11.97 15.10 -19.71
CA ILE A 217 -10.69 14.36 -19.71
C ILE A 217 -10.67 13.10 -18.84
N ASN A 218 -11.18 12.01 -19.40
CA ASN A 218 -11.12 10.67 -18.85
C ASN A 218 -9.67 10.16 -18.83
N PHE A 219 -9.05 10.05 -17.66
CA PHE A 219 -8.23 8.87 -17.38
C PHE A 219 -9.21 7.73 -17.13
N ALA A 220 -9.05 6.59 -17.81
CA ALA A 220 -10.09 5.58 -17.94
C ALA A 220 -10.58 5.04 -16.58
N GLU A 221 -11.71 5.57 -16.09
CA GLU A 221 -12.63 4.87 -15.20
C GLU A 221 -13.18 3.64 -15.94
N GLY A 222 -13.10 2.48 -15.30
CA GLY A 222 -13.44 1.18 -15.86
C GLY A 222 -14.92 1.02 -16.25
N ASP A 223 -15.11 0.42 -17.43
CA ASP A 223 -16.15 -0.52 -17.88
C ASP A 223 -17.65 -0.40 -17.56
N GLY A 224 -18.13 0.63 -16.85
CA GLY A 224 -19.58 0.88 -16.73
C GLY A 224 -20.33 -0.10 -15.81
N THR A 225 -19.68 -0.59 -14.75
CA THR A 225 -20.26 -1.49 -13.74
C THR A 225 -20.94 -0.81 -12.55
N GLY A 226 -20.83 0.52 -12.42
CA GLY A 226 -21.43 1.27 -11.28
C GLY A 226 -20.65 1.19 -9.97
N VAL A 227 -19.40 0.70 -10.02
CA VAL A 227 -18.43 0.63 -8.91
C VAL A 227 -17.54 1.88 -8.99
N GLU A 228 -17.48 2.70 -7.93
CA GLU A 228 -16.49 3.77 -7.85
C GLU A 228 -15.10 3.16 -7.63
N GLN A 229 -14.13 3.50 -8.48
CA GLN A 229 -12.79 2.94 -8.44
C GLN A 229 -11.75 3.99 -8.06
N TYR A 230 -11.04 3.74 -6.97
CA TYR A 230 -9.92 4.54 -6.52
C TYR A 230 -8.62 3.76 -6.66
N PHE A 231 -7.57 4.44 -7.13
CA PHE A 231 -6.22 3.92 -7.15
C PHE A 231 -5.41 4.54 -6.01
N ALA A 232 -4.76 3.69 -5.22
CA ALA A 232 -3.93 4.07 -4.10
C ALA A 232 -2.67 3.21 -4.10
N ASN A 233 -1.66 3.54 -4.90
CA ASN A 233 -0.41 2.82 -4.83
C ASN A 233 0.36 3.15 -3.55
N VAL A 234 1.13 2.19 -3.07
CA VAL A 234 1.92 2.30 -1.84
C VAL A 234 3.40 2.28 -2.22
N THR A 235 4.03 3.44 -2.19
CA THR A 235 5.41 3.67 -2.63
C THR A 235 6.20 4.45 -1.58
N LEU A 236 7.51 4.65 -1.82
CA LEU A 236 8.32 5.59 -1.05
C LEU A 236 7.66 6.98 -0.93
N TYR A 237 7.19 7.50 -2.07
CA TYR A 237 6.68 8.88 -2.18
C TYR A 237 5.37 9.02 -1.43
N THR A 238 4.48 8.05 -1.57
CA THR A 238 3.21 8.06 -0.84
C THR A 238 3.45 7.89 0.65
N SER A 239 4.48 7.15 1.06
CA SER A 239 4.83 6.99 2.48
C SER A 239 5.32 8.29 3.11
N ILE A 240 6.14 9.05 2.37
CA ILE A 240 6.61 10.37 2.79
C ILE A 240 5.44 11.36 2.86
N ALA A 241 4.59 11.40 1.83
CA ALA A 241 3.40 12.24 1.80
C ALA A 241 2.43 11.86 2.93
N ALA A 242 2.19 10.55 3.16
CA ALA A 242 1.34 10.03 4.21
C ALA A 242 1.83 10.46 5.59
N LYS A 243 3.13 10.35 5.86
CA LYS A 243 3.70 10.82 7.13
C LYS A 243 3.48 12.32 7.34
N MET A 244 3.65 13.14 6.30
CA MET A 244 3.37 14.57 6.39
C MET A 244 1.91 14.87 6.73
N LEU A 245 0.97 14.15 6.11
CA LEU A 245 -0.46 14.29 6.35
C LEU A 245 -0.85 13.83 7.76
N LEU A 246 -0.33 12.68 8.20
CA LEU A 246 -0.56 12.14 9.54
C LEU A 246 0.01 13.04 10.64
N ASP A 247 1.21 13.58 10.45
CA ASP A 247 1.77 14.55 11.39
C ASP A 247 0.96 15.84 11.41
N GLY A 248 0.56 16.36 10.25
CA GLY A 248 -0.29 17.54 10.16
C GLY A 248 -1.65 17.34 10.83
N ALA A 249 -2.23 16.14 10.71
CA ALA A 249 -3.49 15.78 11.36
C ALA A 249 -3.38 15.75 12.89
N LYS A 250 -2.26 15.26 13.43
CA LYS A 250 -1.98 15.35 14.89
C LYS A 250 -1.89 16.79 15.38
N ASP A 251 -1.44 17.71 14.51
CA ASP A 251 -1.38 19.14 14.79
C ASP A 251 -2.72 19.86 14.50
N GLY A 252 -3.79 19.13 14.18
CA GLY A 252 -5.15 19.65 13.95
C GLY A 252 -5.44 20.06 12.50
N SER A 253 -4.58 19.72 11.54
CA SER A 253 -4.83 19.99 10.12
C SER A 253 -5.78 18.95 9.53
N ALA A 254 -6.79 19.40 8.78
CA ALA A 254 -7.65 18.48 8.05
C ALA A 254 -6.88 17.79 6.91
N VAL A 255 -7.15 16.51 6.70
CA VAL A 255 -6.64 15.76 5.55
C VAL A 255 -7.71 15.79 4.46
N SER A 256 -7.61 16.78 3.57
CA SER A 256 -8.46 16.94 2.38
C SER A 256 -7.73 16.56 1.10
N ASP A 257 -8.45 16.53 -0.03
CA ASP A 257 -7.87 16.35 -1.36
C ASP A 257 -6.76 17.38 -1.65
N GLU A 258 -6.97 18.65 -1.25
CA GLU A 258 -5.98 19.71 -1.40
C GLU A 258 -4.75 19.48 -0.51
N ALA A 259 -4.94 18.92 0.68
CA ALA A 259 -3.83 18.56 1.56
C ALA A 259 -2.99 17.43 0.94
N VAL A 260 -3.65 16.41 0.36
CA VAL A 260 -3.00 15.31 -0.36
C VAL A 260 -2.19 15.84 -1.56
N ALA A 261 -2.76 16.75 -2.35
CA ALA A 261 -2.07 17.38 -3.47
C ALA A 261 -0.86 18.21 -3.02
N ALA A 262 -1.00 18.99 -1.94
CA ALA A 262 0.10 19.79 -1.40
C ALA A 262 1.24 18.91 -0.87
N ALA A 263 0.93 17.81 -0.18
CA ALA A 263 1.91 16.85 0.32
C ALA A 263 2.61 16.12 -0.85
N SER A 264 1.84 15.71 -1.86
CA SER A 264 2.32 15.10 -3.11
C SER A 264 3.32 15.99 -3.83
N LEU A 265 2.92 17.24 -4.11
CA LEU A 265 3.76 18.25 -4.77
C LEU A 265 5.05 18.51 -3.98
N LYS A 266 4.95 18.72 -2.67
CA LYS A 266 6.12 18.98 -1.82
C LYS A 266 7.08 17.79 -1.82
N THR A 267 6.56 16.57 -1.76
CA THR A 267 7.37 15.35 -1.83
C THR A 267 8.12 15.24 -3.16
N LEU A 268 7.43 15.43 -4.28
CA LEU A 268 8.04 15.37 -5.61
C LEU A 268 9.12 16.45 -5.80
N ILE A 269 8.84 17.70 -5.43
CA ILE A 269 9.82 18.80 -5.57
C ILE A 269 11.05 18.54 -4.72
N GLN A 270 10.89 18.08 -3.48
CA GLN A 270 12.02 17.89 -2.56
C GLN A 270 12.89 16.69 -2.94
N ILE A 271 12.31 15.64 -3.51
CA ILE A 271 13.04 14.40 -3.84
C ILE A 271 13.61 14.45 -5.26
N LEU A 272 12.81 14.87 -6.24
CA LEU A 272 13.21 14.87 -7.65
C LEU A 272 13.79 16.21 -8.11
N GLY A 273 13.54 17.29 -7.37
CA GLY A 273 13.79 18.65 -7.82
C GLY A 273 12.65 19.20 -8.68
N PRO A 274 12.59 20.54 -8.86
CA PRO A 274 11.47 21.21 -9.52
C PRO A 274 11.32 20.83 -11.00
N GLU A 275 12.41 20.65 -11.74
CA GLU A 275 12.36 20.33 -13.17
C GLU A 275 11.83 18.91 -13.44
N ALA A 276 12.24 17.92 -12.64
CA ALA A 276 11.74 16.56 -12.75
C ALA A 276 10.31 16.43 -12.20
N ALA A 277 9.94 17.21 -11.18
CA ALA A 277 8.56 17.28 -10.69
C ALA A 277 7.57 17.77 -11.77
N ILE A 278 7.99 18.71 -12.64
CA ILE A 278 7.19 19.14 -13.80
C ILE A 278 6.95 17.97 -14.77
N LYS A 279 7.94 17.09 -14.96
CA LYS A 279 7.79 15.89 -15.81
C LYS A 279 6.83 14.85 -15.19
N ALA A 280 6.67 14.89 -13.87
CA ALA A 280 5.69 14.10 -13.12
C ALA A 280 4.38 14.88 -12.87
N ALA A 281 4.02 15.86 -13.72
CA ALA A 281 2.86 16.73 -13.53
C ALA A 281 1.54 15.97 -13.25
N ALA A 282 1.35 14.82 -13.89
CA ALA A 282 0.17 13.96 -13.69
C ALA A 282 0.04 13.40 -12.27
N LEU A 283 1.13 13.41 -11.49
CA LEU A 283 1.21 12.88 -10.12
C LEU A 283 1.22 13.99 -9.05
N LEU A 284 1.14 15.27 -9.46
CA LEU A 284 1.17 16.40 -8.51
C LEU A 284 -0.10 16.48 -7.67
N GLY A 285 -1.25 16.09 -8.22
CA GLY A 285 -2.51 16.05 -7.50
C GLY A 285 -2.58 14.90 -6.50
N ASP A 286 -2.02 13.75 -6.85
CA ASP A 286 -1.98 12.57 -5.98
C ASP A 286 -0.86 11.62 -6.45
N VAL A 287 0.22 11.51 -5.66
CA VAL A 287 1.34 10.62 -5.99
C VAL A 287 0.97 9.14 -5.95
N SER A 288 -0.16 8.78 -5.36
CA SER A 288 -0.63 7.38 -5.31
C SER A 288 -1.11 6.86 -6.66
N LEU A 289 -1.30 7.74 -7.65
CA LEU A 289 -1.69 7.35 -9.01
C LEU A 289 -0.53 6.79 -9.85
N GLY A 290 0.71 6.86 -9.36
CA GLY A 290 1.89 6.44 -10.12
C GLY A 290 3.03 5.91 -9.28
N GLY A 291 4.17 5.64 -9.93
CA GLY A 291 5.39 5.17 -9.28
C GLY A 291 5.37 3.71 -8.81
N ALA A 292 4.32 2.95 -9.14
CA ALA A 292 4.12 1.58 -8.67
C ALA A 292 4.46 0.53 -9.74
N VAL A 293 5.67 0.61 -10.29
CA VAL A 293 6.13 -0.31 -11.33
C VAL A 293 7.22 -1.22 -10.77
N ASP A 294 7.04 -2.54 -10.95
CA ASP A 294 8.09 -3.52 -10.64
C ASP A 294 9.01 -3.59 -11.86
N PHE A 295 10.23 -3.07 -11.73
CA PHE A 295 11.16 -3.01 -12.86
C PHE A 295 11.64 -4.41 -13.29
N SER A 296 11.63 -5.36 -12.37
CA SER A 296 12.03 -6.74 -12.65
C SER A 296 10.91 -7.58 -13.26
N ASP A 297 9.66 -7.11 -13.19
CA ASP A 297 8.48 -7.76 -13.79
C ASP A 297 7.41 -6.74 -14.23
N ILE A 298 7.64 -6.10 -15.38
CA ILE A 298 6.74 -5.10 -15.96
C ILE A 298 5.54 -5.80 -16.63
N GLY A 299 4.36 -5.56 -16.07
CA GLY A 299 3.11 -6.19 -16.45
C GLY A 299 2.31 -5.45 -17.52
N ASP A 300 1.14 -6.00 -17.85
CA ASP A 300 0.15 -5.36 -18.71
C ASP A 300 -0.70 -4.36 -17.93
N GLY A 301 -0.27 -3.10 -17.95
CA GLY A 301 -0.93 -1.99 -17.25
C GLY A 301 0.06 -0.94 -16.74
N ASP A 302 1.33 -1.33 -16.58
CA ASP A 302 2.40 -0.45 -16.14
C ASP A 302 2.76 0.58 -17.24
N SER A 303 2.72 1.87 -16.89
CA SER A 303 3.21 2.97 -17.73
C SER A 303 4.64 3.30 -17.32
N LEU A 304 5.57 3.29 -18.28
CA LEU A 304 6.95 3.73 -18.09
C LEU A 304 7.17 5.07 -18.79
N ASP A 305 6.57 6.13 -18.24
CA ASP A 305 6.88 7.51 -18.61
C ASP A 305 8.09 8.05 -17.81
N ALA A 306 8.60 9.22 -18.20
CA ALA A 306 9.77 9.85 -17.57
C ALA A 306 9.60 10.06 -16.06
N GLY A 307 8.38 10.43 -15.63
CA GLY A 307 8.06 10.66 -14.23
C GLY A 307 8.10 9.35 -13.47
N THR A 308 7.40 8.33 -13.97
CA THR A 308 7.37 7.00 -13.35
C THR A 308 8.77 6.37 -13.26
N LEU A 309 9.60 6.50 -14.30
CA LEU A 309 10.99 6.02 -14.28
C LEU A 309 11.85 6.75 -13.23
N ALA A 310 11.67 8.07 -13.07
CA ALA A 310 12.39 8.82 -12.04
C ALA A 310 12.01 8.34 -10.63
N LEU A 311 10.72 8.08 -10.40
CA LEU A 311 10.23 7.55 -9.12
C LEU A 311 10.82 6.17 -8.82
N VAL A 312 10.82 5.28 -9.82
CA VAL A 312 11.39 3.93 -9.68
C VAL A 312 12.88 3.98 -9.41
N GLN A 313 13.64 4.76 -10.17
CA GLN A 313 15.10 4.83 -9.99
C GLN A 313 15.49 5.37 -8.61
N THR A 314 14.76 6.36 -8.10
CA THR A 314 14.94 6.83 -6.72
C THR A 314 14.63 5.73 -5.70
N ALA A 315 13.52 5.02 -5.86
CA ALA A 315 13.17 3.92 -4.98
C ALA A 315 14.26 2.82 -4.99
N VAL A 316 14.77 2.48 -6.17
CA VAL A 316 15.87 1.52 -6.38
C VAL A 316 17.15 1.97 -5.67
N SER A 317 17.58 3.22 -5.86
CA SER A 317 18.80 3.74 -5.22
C SER A 317 18.73 3.68 -3.69
N LEU A 318 17.56 3.90 -3.09
CA LEU A 318 17.42 3.77 -1.64
C LEU A 318 17.61 2.33 -1.12
N GLN A 319 17.24 1.31 -1.90
CA GLN A 319 17.51 -0.08 -1.51
C GLN A 319 19.01 -0.38 -1.52
N SER A 320 19.74 0.14 -2.50
CA SER A 320 21.21 0.05 -2.55
C SER A 320 21.87 0.72 -1.34
N VAL A 321 21.43 1.95 -1.00
CA VAL A 321 21.94 2.71 0.15
C VAL A 321 21.66 2.01 1.48
N ALA A 322 20.50 1.35 1.60
CA ALA A 322 20.15 0.52 2.75
C ALA A 322 21.01 -0.75 2.81
N GLY A 323 21.14 -1.46 1.68
CA GLY A 323 21.87 -2.71 1.56
C GLY A 323 23.36 -2.59 1.88
N ALA A 324 23.95 -1.41 1.66
CA ALA A 324 25.33 -1.10 2.07
C ALA A 324 25.53 -1.10 3.59
N GLY A 325 24.46 -1.09 4.40
CA GLY A 325 24.48 -1.23 5.87
C GLY A 325 25.04 -0.04 6.66
N ALA A 326 25.78 0.87 6.03
CA ALA A 326 26.42 2.00 6.70
C ALA A 326 25.48 3.15 7.08
N ASN A 327 24.23 3.15 6.56
CA ASN A 327 23.31 4.29 6.68
C ASN A 327 21.99 3.92 7.36
N GLY A 328 21.95 2.77 8.05
CA GLY A 328 20.74 2.23 8.67
C GLY A 328 19.90 1.38 7.71
N SER A 329 18.82 0.83 8.27
CA SER A 329 17.79 0.06 7.56
C SER A 329 16.99 0.92 6.59
N LEU A 330 16.29 0.29 5.65
CA LEU A 330 15.42 0.98 4.71
C LEU A 330 14.35 1.82 5.43
N LYS A 331 13.78 1.29 6.51
CA LYS A 331 12.82 2.01 7.37
C LYS A 331 13.39 3.31 7.94
N GLU A 332 14.64 3.28 8.44
CA GLU A 332 15.31 4.46 8.99
C GLU A 332 15.64 5.50 7.92
N LEU A 333 16.00 5.06 6.71
CA LEU A 333 16.23 5.94 5.57
C LEU A 333 14.94 6.65 5.14
N ILE A 334 13.82 5.92 5.04
CA ILE A 334 12.51 6.50 4.70
C ILE A 334 12.09 7.51 5.76
N ALA A 335 12.26 7.19 7.05
CA ALA A 335 11.96 8.10 8.15
C ALA A 335 12.80 9.39 8.08
N SER A 336 14.11 9.25 7.84
CA SER A 336 15.04 10.38 7.72
C SER A 336 14.71 11.27 6.52
N LEU A 337 14.41 10.67 5.36
CA LEU A 337 14.00 11.39 4.16
C LEU A 337 12.67 12.11 4.38
N SER A 338 11.71 11.47 5.04
CA SER A 338 10.41 12.09 5.34
C SER A 338 10.55 13.33 6.22
N ALA A 339 11.42 13.27 7.24
CA ALA A 339 11.72 14.42 8.09
C ALA A 339 12.36 15.56 7.28
N ALA A 340 13.35 15.25 6.44
CA ALA A 340 14.00 16.23 5.58
C ALA A 340 13.04 16.88 4.57
N VAL A 341 12.16 16.11 3.94
CA VAL A 341 11.12 16.62 3.03
C VAL A 341 10.15 17.55 3.78
N LYS A 342 9.72 17.17 4.99
CA LYS A 342 8.86 18.01 5.84
C LYS A 342 9.52 19.36 6.15
N GLU A 343 10.81 19.37 6.45
CA GLU A 343 11.59 20.59 6.72
C GLU A 343 11.98 21.37 5.46
N GLY A 344 11.83 20.79 4.27
CA GLY A 344 12.31 21.38 3.03
C GLY A 344 13.84 21.39 2.92
N LYS A 345 14.49 20.45 3.61
CA LYS A 345 15.94 20.35 3.78
C LYS A 345 16.55 19.10 3.14
N VAL A 346 16.03 18.61 2.01
CA VAL A 346 16.62 17.43 1.35
C VAL A 346 17.98 17.80 0.74
N SER A 347 18.01 18.80 -0.15
CA SER A 347 19.23 19.18 -0.89
C SER A 347 20.26 19.96 -0.07
N ASN A 348 19.88 20.51 1.07
CA ASN A 348 20.71 21.32 1.96
C ASN A 348 20.62 20.83 3.42
N SER A 349 20.42 19.53 3.61
CA SER A 349 20.32 18.94 4.94
C SER A 349 21.60 19.10 5.73
N ASP A 350 21.48 19.34 7.03
CA ASP A 350 22.60 19.27 7.98
C ASP A 350 22.88 17.82 8.44
N ASN A 351 22.10 16.85 7.93
CA ASN A 351 22.21 15.43 8.24
C ASN A 351 22.98 14.69 7.15
N ASP A 352 24.14 14.12 7.49
CA ASP A 352 25.03 13.38 6.57
C ASP A 352 24.32 12.23 5.83
N ILE A 353 23.38 11.53 6.49
CA ILE A 353 22.58 10.46 5.86
C ILE A 353 21.68 11.06 4.78
N VAL A 354 21.00 12.17 5.07
CA VAL A 354 20.13 12.85 4.10
C VAL A 354 20.94 13.44 2.96
N GLN A 355 22.13 14.00 3.22
CA GLN A 355 23.02 14.48 2.16
C GLN A 355 23.45 13.34 1.22
N LYS A 356 23.79 12.17 1.78
CA LYS A 356 24.15 11.00 0.99
C LYS A 356 22.96 10.48 0.18
N ILE A 357 21.76 10.43 0.79
CA ILE A 357 20.52 10.11 0.07
C ILE A 357 20.30 11.13 -1.05
N ALA A 358 20.44 12.43 -0.80
CA ALA A 358 20.27 13.49 -1.80
C ALA A 358 21.29 13.38 -2.95
N ALA A 359 22.54 13.01 -2.67
CA ALA A 359 23.55 12.77 -3.70
C ALA A 359 23.22 11.53 -4.54
N GLU A 360 22.82 10.43 -3.91
CA GLU A 360 22.39 9.21 -4.62
C GLU A 360 21.07 9.42 -5.40
N LEU A 361 20.19 10.29 -4.92
CA LEU A 361 19.00 10.77 -5.62
C LEU A 361 19.37 11.59 -6.86
N GLN A 362 20.35 12.50 -6.76
CA GLN A 362 20.83 13.25 -7.93
C GLN A 362 21.42 12.31 -8.99
N LYS A 363 22.25 11.34 -8.59
CA LYS A 363 22.75 10.29 -9.49
C LYS A 363 21.60 9.49 -10.11
N ALA A 364 20.57 9.15 -9.35
CA ALA A 364 19.37 8.45 -9.83
C ALA A 364 18.65 9.25 -10.93
N VAL A 365 18.47 10.57 -10.73
CA VAL A 365 17.83 11.46 -11.72
C VAL A 365 18.69 11.59 -12.99
N GLU A 366 20.00 11.68 -12.86
CA GLU A 366 20.94 11.71 -13.99
C GLU A 366 20.90 10.39 -14.79
N ASN A 367 20.95 9.24 -14.09
CA ASN A 367 20.85 7.91 -14.69
C ASN A 367 19.50 7.69 -15.39
N THR A 368 18.41 8.14 -14.77
CA THR A 368 17.06 8.11 -15.37
C THR A 368 17.01 8.88 -16.68
N SER A 369 17.64 10.05 -16.71
CA SER A 369 17.66 10.89 -17.92
C SER A 369 18.41 10.22 -19.07
N LEU A 370 19.49 9.48 -18.77
CA LEU A 370 20.24 8.68 -19.75
C LEU A 370 19.42 7.50 -20.28
N ILE A 371 18.81 6.72 -19.39
CA ILE A 371 17.97 5.57 -19.78
C ILE A 371 16.74 6.05 -20.54
N PHE A 372 16.01 7.04 -20.02
CA PHE A 372 14.79 7.56 -20.67
C PHE A 372 15.06 8.11 -22.06
N ALA A 373 16.14 8.88 -22.25
CA ALA A 373 16.53 9.35 -23.57
C ALA A 373 16.71 8.17 -24.54
N ALA A 374 17.42 7.12 -24.12
CA ALA A 374 17.67 5.94 -24.94
C ALA A 374 16.41 5.08 -25.18
N VAL A 375 15.51 4.97 -24.19
CA VAL A 375 14.23 4.26 -24.31
C VAL A 375 13.32 4.94 -25.33
N VAL A 376 13.22 6.27 -25.28
CA VAL A 376 12.36 7.07 -26.15
C VAL A 376 12.89 7.11 -27.58
N THR A 377 14.21 7.26 -27.76
CA THR A 377 14.81 7.30 -29.10
C THR A 377 14.98 5.90 -29.70
N GLY A 378 15.06 4.86 -28.87
CA GLY A 378 15.43 3.51 -29.30
C GLY A 378 16.90 3.38 -29.70
N GLU A 379 17.70 4.43 -29.50
CA GLU A 379 19.11 4.50 -29.86
C GLU A 379 19.97 4.58 -28.59
N GLY A 380 21.10 3.89 -28.58
CA GLY A 380 22.06 3.96 -27.47
C GLY A 380 21.56 3.36 -26.15
N VAL A 381 20.57 2.46 -26.19
CA VAL A 381 20.07 1.74 -24.99
C VAL A 381 21.22 1.01 -24.31
N ASP A 382 22.02 0.26 -25.06
CA ASP A 382 23.16 -0.48 -24.53
C ASP A 382 24.21 0.44 -23.87
N GLU A 383 24.45 1.61 -24.43
CA GLU A 383 25.41 2.60 -23.93
C GLU A 383 24.87 3.36 -22.73
N ALA A 384 23.58 3.69 -22.70
CA ALA A 384 22.91 4.29 -21.56
C ALA A 384 22.91 3.33 -20.35
N PHE A 385 22.60 2.05 -20.58
CA PHE A 385 22.64 1.03 -19.52
C PHE A 385 24.07 0.72 -19.07
N ALA A 386 25.05 0.68 -19.99
CA ALA A 386 26.46 0.55 -19.61
C ALA A 386 26.93 1.74 -18.76
N LYS A 387 26.51 2.96 -19.12
CA LYS A 387 26.86 4.19 -18.38
C LYS A 387 26.17 4.27 -17.03
N VAL A 388 24.92 3.79 -16.92
CA VAL A 388 24.25 3.64 -15.63
C VAL A 388 24.94 2.57 -14.78
N ALA A 389 25.33 1.44 -15.36
CA ALA A 389 26.11 0.41 -14.65
C ALA A 389 27.46 0.96 -14.14
N GLU A 390 28.16 1.75 -14.96
CA GLU A 390 29.40 2.45 -14.58
C GLU A 390 29.15 3.45 -13.44
N ASN A 391 28.12 4.30 -13.56
CA ASN A 391 27.74 5.27 -12.53
C ASN A 391 27.33 4.61 -11.20
N LEU A 392 26.84 3.37 -11.26
CA LEU A 392 26.48 2.54 -10.12
C LEU A 392 27.64 1.65 -9.61
N GLY A 393 28.81 1.71 -10.25
CA GLY A 393 29.99 0.94 -9.84
C GLY A 393 29.90 -0.57 -10.12
N ILE A 394 28.98 -0.99 -11.00
CA ILE A 394 28.82 -2.40 -11.38
C ILE A 394 29.95 -2.76 -12.34
N THR A 395 30.77 -3.75 -11.97
CA THR A 395 31.93 -4.20 -12.76
C THR A 395 31.76 -5.63 -13.30
N ASP A 396 30.73 -6.35 -12.85
CA ASP A 396 30.45 -7.72 -13.27
C ASP A 396 29.77 -7.74 -14.65
N VAL A 397 30.39 -8.45 -15.59
CA VAL A 397 29.98 -8.47 -17.01
C VAL A 397 28.66 -9.23 -17.22
N ASP A 398 28.39 -10.27 -16.44
CA ASP A 398 27.18 -11.09 -16.56
C ASP A 398 25.97 -10.39 -15.91
N ALA A 399 26.19 -9.70 -14.79
CA ALA A 399 25.18 -8.83 -14.17
C ALA A 399 24.78 -7.69 -15.13
N ILE A 400 25.76 -7.03 -15.76
CA ILE A 400 25.52 -5.98 -16.76
C ILE A 400 24.75 -6.55 -17.97
N ALA A 401 25.08 -7.76 -18.44
CA ALA A 401 24.40 -8.39 -19.56
C ALA A 401 22.94 -8.76 -19.25
N LYS A 402 22.66 -9.33 -18.06
CA LYS A 402 21.28 -9.63 -17.60
C LYS A 402 20.45 -8.36 -17.43
N LEU A 403 21.06 -7.30 -16.88
CA LEU A 403 20.45 -5.97 -16.77
C LEU A 403 20.03 -5.45 -18.14
N ARG A 404 20.96 -5.50 -19.11
CA ARG A 404 20.73 -5.07 -20.48
C ARG A 404 19.58 -5.84 -21.13
N ASP A 405 19.54 -7.16 -20.99
CA ASP A 405 18.48 -7.99 -21.60
C ASP A 405 17.09 -7.67 -21.00
N LYS A 406 16.98 -7.57 -19.67
CA LYS A 406 15.72 -7.20 -19.00
C LYS A 406 15.25 -5.80 -19.39
N ALA A 407 16.18 -4.84 -19.42
CA ALA A 407 15.92 -3.48 -19.85
C ALA A 407 15.47 -3.39 -21.31
N THR A 408 16.16 -4.05 -22.23
CA THR A 408 15.79 -4.06 -23.66
C THR A 408 14.40 -4.65 -23.87
N LYS A 409 14.04 -5.73 -23.15
CA LYS A 409 12.68 -6.30 -23.17
C LYS A 409 11.64 -5.34 -22.62
N ALA A 410 11.95 -4.63 -21.53
CA ALA A 410 11.08 -3.58 -20.98
C ALA A 410 10.83 -2.47 -22.02
N VAL A 411 11.89 -1.98 -22.66
CA VAL A 411 11.82 -0.94 -23.70
C VAL A 411 11.00 -1.41 -24.90
N GLN A 412 11.24 -2.62 -25.39
CA GLN A 412 10.49 -3.20 -26.51
C GLN A 412 8.99 -3.26 -26.19
N LYS A 413 8.62 -3.77 -25.00
CA LYS A 413 7.23 -3.80 -24.55
C LYS A 413 6.60 -2.40 -24.48
N VAL A 414 7.34 -1.40 -24.00
CA VAL A 414 6.86 0.00 -23.92
C VAL A 414 6.68 0.60 -25.31
N GLN A 415 7.64 0.41 -26.21
CA GLN A 415 7.56 0.90 -27.59
C GLN A 415 6.44 0.22 -28.39
N GLU A 416 6.22 -1.07 -28.19
CA GLU A 416 5.08 -1.79 -28.79
C GLU A 416 3.75 -1.24 -28.29
N LYS A 417 3.62 -0.96 -26.99
CA LYS A 417 2.42 -0.33 -26.42
C LYS A 417 2.20 1.10 -26.90
N ALA A 418 3.27 1.88 -27.08
CA ALA A 418 3.21 3.24 -27.60
C ALA A 418 2.79 3.31 -29.08
N LYS A 419 3.09 2.28 -29.88
CA LYS A 419 2.66 2.17 -31.28
C LYS A 419 1.21 1.70 -31.46
N ASN A 420 0.64 1.09 -30.42
CA ASN A 420 -0.73 0.53 -30.42
C ASN A 420 -1.78 1.45 -29.76
N LYS A 421 -1.39 2.68 -29.42
CA LYS A 421 -2.28 3.80 -29.08
C LYS A 421 -2.23 4.84 -30.20
#